data_AF-A0A661M3R4-F1
#
_entry.id   AF-A0A661M3R4-F1
#
_cell.length_a   1.000
_cell.length_b   1.000
_cell.length_c   1.000
_cell.angle_alpha   90.00
_cell.angle_beta   90.00
_cell.angle_gamma   90.00
#
_symmetry.space_group_name_H-M   'P 1'
#
loop_
_entity.id
_entity.type
_entity.pdbx_description
1 polymer ?
#
loop_
_entity_poly.entity_id
_entity_poly.type
_entity_poly.pdbx_seq_one_letter_code
_entity_poly.pdbx_strand_id
1 'polypeptide(L)'
;MNYDVLLVGVGGQGVLTMAQIMAETACQKGIPVNFYPTKGMAQRGGFVKAQVRLGREVVGPNIPEKGADLAIAMEMSEALKAVRFVKPGGDFVLFSHIWAPAAVMLGQADYPALDQVLEQVREAGGRIHYFEAESLPVYESSPVPANVFVLGLALG
;
A
#
# COMPACT_ATOMS: atom_id res chain seq x y z
N MET A 1 16.19 -14.28 -6.21
CA MET A 1 15.05 -14.28 -5.26
C MET A 1 14.09 -13.22 -5.74
N ASN A 2 12.80 -13.53 -5.82
CA ASN A 2 11.79 -12.62 -6.37
C ASN A 2 10.94 -12.06 -5.24
N TYR A 3 10.53 -10.80 -5.35
CA TYR A 3 9.70 -10.15 -4.35
C TYR A 3 8.75 -9.13 -5.01
N ASP A 4 7.45 -9.37 -4.89
CA ASP A 4 6.39 -8.56 -5.50
C ASP A 4 5.69 -7.72 -4.40
N VAL A 5 5.77 -6.39 -4.53
CA VAL A 5 5.17 -5.40 -3.61
C VAL A 5 4.00 -4.71 -4.28
N LEU A 6 2.84 -4.73 -3.62
CA LEU A 6 1.66 -3.95 -3.98
C LEU A 6 1.52 -2.77 -3.01
N LEU A 7 1.32 -1.56 -3.55
CA LEU A 7 1.00 -0.38 -2.75
C LEU A 7 -0.32 0.20 -3.23
N VAL A 8 -1.22 0.53 -2.30
CA VAL A 8 -2.50 1.19 -2.57
C VAL A 8 -2.72 2.38 -1.64
N GLY A 9 -3.51 3.33 -2.10
CA GLY A 9 -3.94 4.48 -1.32
C GLY A 9 -4.68 5.48 -2.19
N VAL A 10 -4.74 6.73 -1.73
CA VAL A 10 -5.35 7.85 -2.46
C VAL A 10 -4.32 8.87 -2.91
N GLY A 11 -4.67 9.65 -3.93
CA GLY A 11 -3.82 10.73 -4.46
C GLY A 11 -3.39 11.72 -3.37
N GLY A 12 -2.08 11.94 -3.25
CA GLY A 12 -1.47 12.83 -2.24
C GLY A 12 -0.70 12.10 -1.14
N GLN A 13 -0.89 10.79 -0.98
CA GLN A 13 -0.25 10.01 0.10
C GLN A 13 1.16 9.48 -0.21
N GLY A 14 1.76 9.85 -1.35
CA GLY A 14 3.12 9.42 -1.70
C GLY A 14 3.27 7.94 -2.09
N VAL A 15 2.19 7.24 -2.44
CA VAL A 15 2.21 5.81 -2.89
C VAL A 15 3.19 5.59 -4.05
N LEU A 16 3.13 6.44 -5.08
CA LEU A 16 4.04 6.33 -6.23
C LEU A 16 5.48 6.67 -5.85
N THR A 17 5.68 7.61 -4.92
CA THR A 17 7.00 7.97 -4.41
C THR A 17 7.66 6.81 -3.67
N MET A 18 6.93 6.10 -2.80
CA MET A 18 7.46 4.89 -2.15
C MET A 18 7.87 3.83 -3.17
N ALA A 19 7.01 3.57 -4.16
CA ALA A 19 7.30 2.60 -5.22
C ALA A 19 8.52 2.99 -6.06
N GLN A 20 8.66 4.29 -6.36
CA GLN A 20 9.80 4.82 -7.09
C GLN A 20 11.11 4.69 -6.28
N ILE A 21 11.09 5.00 -4.98
CA ILE A 21 12.25 4.80 -4.09
C ILE A 21 12.69 3.32 -4.11
N MET A 22 11.74 2.39 -3.99
CA MET A 22 12.04 0.94 -4.06
C MET A 22 12.67 0.57 -5.41
N ALA A 23 12.09 1.06 -6.52
CA ALA A 23 12.56 0.74 -7.86
C ALA A 23 13.94 1.32 -8.17
N GLU A 24 14.18 2.59 -7.83
CA GLU A 24 15.49 3.24 -7.99
C GLU A 24 16.56 2.54 -7.15
N THR A 25 16.23 2.18 -5.91
CA THR A 25 17.13 1.42 -5.03
C THR A 25 17.48 0.05 -5.63
N ALA A 26 16.49 -0.65 -6.21
CA ALA A 26 16.72 -1.92 -6.88
C ALA A 26 17.64 -1.78 -8.10
N CYS A 27 17.40 -0.76 -8.95
CA CYS A 27 18.27 -0.42 -10.08
C CYS A 27 19.72 -0.16 -9.63
N GLN A 28 19.92 0.66 -8.60
CA GLN A 28 21.26 0.97 -8.06
C GLN A 28 21.98 -0.27 -7.52
N LYS A 29 21.23 -1.26 -7.03
CA LYS A 29 21.76 -2.54 -6.54
C LYS A 29 21.91 -3.61 -7.64
N GLY A 30 21.59 -3.30 -8.89
CA GLY A 30 21.62 -4.27 -10.00
C GLY A 30 20.57 -5.36 -9.88
N ILE A 31 19.49 -5.13 -9.12
CA ILE A 31 18.37 -6.06 -8.97
C ILE A 31 17.37 -5.76 -10.09
N PRO A 32 17.01 -6.75 -10.94
CA PRO A 32 15.97 -6.57 -11.95
C PRO A 32 14.68 -6.06 -11.30
N VAL A 33 14.11 -4.98 -11.84
CA VAL A 33 12.90 -4.38 -11.28
C VAL A 33 11.91 -3.97 -12.37
N ASN A 34 10.63 -4.17 -12.10
CA ASN A 34 9.54 -3.66 -12.91
C ASN A 34 8.59 -2.85 -12.02
N PHE A 35 8.26 -1.64 -12.47
CA PHE A 35 7.39 -0.72 -11.77
C PHE A 35 6.16 -0.39 -12.63
N TYR A 36 4.96 -0.67 -12.11
CA TYR A 36 3.70 -0.39 -12.80
C TYR A 36 2.78 0.49 -11.95
N PRO A 37 2.78 1.83 -12.18
CA PRO A 37 1.87 2.74 -11.54
C PRO A 37 0.49 2.75 -12.22
N THR A 38 -0.56 2.86 -11.43
CA THR A 38 -1.93 3.10 -11.86
C THR A 38 -2.51 4.24 -11.04
N LYS A 39 -2.94 5.30 -11.72
CA LYS A 39 -3.62 6.44 -11.10
C LYS A 39 -5.02 6.59 -11.67
N GLY A 40 -6.01 6.78 -10.82
CA GLY A 40 -7.34 7.19 -11.25
C GLY A 40 -7.32 8.57 -11.94
N MET A 41 -8.38 8.90 -12.66
CA MET A 41 -8.52 10.19 -13.34
C MET A 41 -8.83 11.36 -12.37
N ALA A 42 -9.18 11.06 -11.12
CA ALA A 42 -9.50 12.06 -10.12
C ALA A 42 -8.24 12.81 -9.64
N GLN A 43 -8.30 14.14 -9.62
CA GLN A 43 -7.18 15.00 -9.25
C GLN A 43 -6.81 14.96 -7.76
N ARG A 44 -7.75 14.59 -6.87
CA ARG A 44 -7.55 14.37 -5.42
C ARG A 44 -8.47 13.26 -4.91
N GLY A 45 -8.02 12.49 -3.92
CA GLY A 45 -8.83 11.40 -3.33
C GLY A 45 -9.09 10.21 -4.26
N GLY A 46 -8.54 10.21 -5.48
CA GLY A 46 -8.64 9.09 -6.40
C GLY A 46 -7.75 7.92 -5.99
N PHE A 47 -8.21 6.70 -6.27
CA PHE A 47 -7.43 5.49 -6.08
C PHE A 47 -6.09 5.56 -6.81
N VAL A 48 -5.04 5.24 -6.07
CA VAL A 48 -3.67 5.08 -6.58
C VAL A 48 -3.21 3.68 -6.22
N LYS A 49 -2.64 3.00 -7.21
CA LYS A 49 -2.02 1.68 -7.07
C LYS A 49 -0.63 1.72 -7.67
N ALA A 50 0.35 1.12 -7.02
CA ALA A 50 1.66 0.86 -7.57
C ALA A 50 2.03 -0.61 -7.36
N GLN A 51 2.68 -1.19 -8.34
CA GLN A 51 3.20 -2.56 -8.27
C GLN A 51 4.70 -2.51 -8.54
N VAL A 52 5.50 -3.08 -7.65
CA VAL A 52 6.96 -3.18 -7.79
C VAL A 52 7.33 -4.66 -7.75
N ARG A 53 7.97 -5.14 -8.80
CA ARG A 53 8.37 -6.54 -8.94
C ARG A 53 9.88 -6.64 -8.99
N LEU A 54 10.48 -7.26 -7.98
CA LEU A 54 11.93 -7.32 -7.77
C LEU A 54 12.47 -8.72 -8.12
N GLY A 55 13.67 -8.77 -8.67
CA GLY A 55 14.46 -9.99 -8.89
C GLY A 55 14.05 -10.86 -10.08
N ARG A 56 13.10 -10.41 -10.91
CA ARG A 56 12.59 -11.16 -12.08
C ARG A 56 13.13 -10.60 -13.38
N GLU A 57 13.77 -11.43 -14.19
CA GLU A 57 14.25 -11.05 -15.53
C GLU A 57 13.12 -10.87 -16.54
N VAL A 58 12.05 -11.68 -16.42
CA VAL A 58 10.85 -11.61 -17.26
C VAL A 58 9.63 -11.49 -16.36
N VAL A 59 8.78 -10.51 -16.63
CA VAL A 59 7.53 -10.31 -15.89
C VAL A 59 6.36 -10.00 -16.82
N GLY A 60 5.17 -10.41 -16.40
CA GLY A 60 3.92 -9.81 -16.88
C GLY A 60 3.63 -8.47 -16.19
N PRO A 61 2.71 -7.66 -16.75
CA PRO A 61 2.51 -6.27 -16.35
C PRO A 61 1.89 -6.11 -14.95
N ASN A 62 1.28 -7.15 -14.39
CA ASN A 62 0.59 -7.10 -13.10
C ASN A 62 1.02 -8.24 -12.17
N ILE A 63 0.95 -7.97 -10.87
CA ILE A 63 0.98 -8.98 -9.81
C ILE A 63 -0.36 -9.73 -9.88
N PRO A 64 -0.35 -11.07 -9.96
CA PRO A 64 -1.59 -11.85 -9.95
C PRO A 64 -2.26 -11.80 -8.58
N GLU A 65 -3.53 -12.16 -8.51
CA GLU A 65 -4.19 -12.39 -7.21
C GLU A 65 -3.40 -13.41 -6.39
N LYS A 66 -3.35 -13.19 -5.07
CA LYS A 66 -2.52 -13.97 -4.14
C LYS A 66 -1.03 -14.03 -4.52
N GLY A 67 -0.53 -13.03 -5.22
CA GLY A 67 0.85 -12.97 -5.74
C GLY A 67 1.78 -11.99 -5.03
N ALA A 68 1.27 -11.06 -4.24
CA ALA A 68 2.07 -10.06 -3.54
C ALA A 68 2.70 -10.67 -2.29
N ASP A 69 4.02 -10.54 -2.18
CA ASP A 69 4.78 -10.87 -0.96
C ASP A 69 4.50 -9.85 0.14
N LEU A 70 4.33 -8.58 -0.25
CA LEU A 70 3.99 -7.47 0.61
C LEU A 70 2.89 -6.62 -0.03
N ALA A 71 1.83 -6.34 0.72
CA ALA A 71 0.81 -5.36 0.39
C ALA A 71 0.85 -4.20 1.39
N ILE A 72 0.90 -2.97 0.91
CA ILE A 72 0.88 -1.75 1.72
C ILE A 72 -0.37 -0.96 1.37
N ALA A 73 -1.26 -0.77 2.33
CA ALA A 73 -2.43 0.08 2.21
C ALA A 73 -2.25 1.36 3.04
N MET A 74 -2.12 2.49 2.34
CA MET A 74 -1.98 3.82 2.95
C MET A 74 -3.33 4.44 3.34
N GLU A 75 -4.44 3.80 2.99
CA GLU A 75 -5.79 4.30 3.23
C GLU A 75 -6.70 3.11 3.52
N MET A 76 -7.54 3.26 4.53
CA MET A 76 -8.41 2.22 5.07
C MET A 76 -9.36 1.63 3.99
N SER A 77 -10.16 2.46 3.31
CA SER A 77 -11.12 1.97 2.30
C SER A 77 -10.44 1.31 1.11
N GLU A 78 -9.26 1.77 0.74
CA GLU A 78 -8.46 1.19 -0.34
C GLU A 78 -7.81 -0.14 0.03
N ALA A 79 -7.66 -0.45 1.32
CA ALA A 79 -7.09 -1.70 1.81
C ALA A 79 -7.84 -2.93 1.29
N LEU A 80 -9.18 -2.88 1.23
CA LEU A 80 -10.01 -3.97 0.71
C LEU A 80 -9.70 -4.33 -0.75
N LYS A 81 -9.23 -3.37 -1.56
CA LYS A 81 -8.81 -3.64 -2.94
C LYS A 81 -7.46 -4.38 -2.99
N ALA A 82 -6.61 -4.21 -1.98
CA ALA A 82 -5.32 -4.88 -1.87
C ALA A 82 -5.42 -6.31 -1.29
N VAL A 83 -6.43 -6.61 -0.46
CA VAL A 83 -6.61 -7.92 0.20
C VAL A 83 -6.49 -9.09 -0.79
N ARG A 84 -7.14 -9.02 -1.95
CA ARG A 84 -7.13 -10.11 -2.94
C ARG A 84 -5.74 -10.43 -3.53
N PHE A 85 -4.79 -9.51 -3.40
CA PHE A 85 -3.46 -9.66 -3.98
C PHE A 85 -2.43 -10.22 -3.02
N VAL A 86 -2.60 -10.05 -1.70
CA VAL A 86 -1.65 -10.61 -0.73
C VAL A 86 -1.69 -12.13 -0.79
N LYS A 87 -0.52 -12.75 -0.87
CA LYS A 87 -0.42 -14.21 -0.85
C LYS A 87 -0.62 -14.75 0.57
N PRO A 88 -1.03 -16.02 0.75
CA PRO A 88 -1.01 -16.65 2.07
C PRO A 88 0.38 -16.60 2.71
N GLY A 89 0.45 -16.08 3.93
CA GLY A 89 1.69 -15.85 4.68
C GLY A 89 2.49 -14.63 4.24
N GLY A 90 2.02 -13.85 3.26
CA GLY A 90 2.60 -12.55 2.89
C GLY A 90 2.23 -11.45 3.88
N ASP A 91 3.02 -10.39 3.90
CA ASP A 91 2.84 -9.28 4.84
C ASP A 91 1.83 -8.25 4.29
N PHE A 92 0.97 -7.75 5.17
CA PHE A 92 -0.03 -6.74 4.86
C PHE A 92 0.08 -5.59 5.84
N VAL A 93 0.63 -4.46 5.38
CA VAL A 93 0.75 -3.24 6.17
C VAL A 93 -0.49 -2.39 5.94
N LEU A 94 -1.21 -2.08 7.01
CA LEU A 94 -2.36 -1.17 7.00
C LEU A 94 -2.01 0.08 7.80
N PHE A 95 -1.86 1.21 7.11
CA PHE A 95 -1.76 2.54 7.71
C PHE A 95 -3.13 3.20 7.63
N SER A 96 -3.83 3.32 8.76
CA SER A 96 -5.28 3.60 8.80
C SER A 96 -5.66 5.06 8.63
N HIS A 97 -5.06 5.72 7.64
CA HIS A 97 -5.51 7.03 7.21
C HIS A 97 -6.92 6.93 6.62
N ILE A 98 -7.80 7.85 6.98
CA ILE A 98 -9.17 7.92 6.47
C ILE A 98 -9.28 9.11 5.52
N TRP A 99 -9.72 8.85 4.29
CA TRP A 99 -10.12 9.89 3.34
C TRP A 99 -11.59 9.71 2.99
N ALA A 100 -12.49 10.24 3.83
CA ALA A 100 -13.92 10.09 3.65
C ALA A 100 -14.40 10.86 2.40
N PRO A 101 -14.98 10.18 1.37
CA PRO A 101 -15.63 10.86 0.27
C PRO A 101 -16.85 11.67 0.74
N ALA A 102 -17.26 12.66 -0.07
CA ALA A 102 -18.41 13.51 0.24
C ALA A 102 -19.68 12.71 0.59
N ALA A 103 -19.95 11.60 -0.11
CA ALA A 103 -21.09 10.73 0.17
C ALA A 103 -21.06 10.16 1.60
N VAL A 104 -19.88 9.77 2.11
CA VAL A 104 -19.72 9.24 3.47
C VAL A 104 -19.91 10.36 4.49
N MET A 105 -19.33 11.54 4.24
CA MET A 105 -19.51 12.71 5.11
C MET A 105 -20.97 13.17 5.19
N LEU A 106 -21.74 12.98 4.12
CA LEU A 106 -23.17 13.27 4.04
C LEU A 106 -24.06 12.12 4.56
N GLY A 107 -23.47 11.03 5.07
CA GLY A 107 -24.21 9.87 5.59
C GLY A 107 -24.92 9.04 4.52
N GLN A 108 -24.51 9.16 3.25
CA GLN A 108 -25.11 8.49 2.10
C GLN A 108 -24.40 7.17 1.73
N ALA A 109 -23.25 6.90 2.35
CA ALA A 109 -22.50 5.66 2.19
C ALA A 109 -21.72 5.34 3.47
N ASP A 110 -21.51 4.06 3.73
CA ASP A 110 -20.70 3.62 4.87
C ASP A 110 -19.21 3.62 4.53
N TYR A 111 -18.38 3.87 5.55
CA TYR A 111 -16.96 3.59 5.48
C TYR A 111 -16.69 2.18 6.02
N PRO A 112 -15.81 1.40 5.40
CA PRO A 112 -15.45 0.09 5.94
C PRO A 112 -14.89 0.22 7.36
N ALA A 113 -15.35 -0.66 8.25
CA ALA A 113 -14.86 -0.72 9.62
C ALA A 113 -13.46 -1.35 9.65
N LEU A 114 -12.64 -0.98 10.65
CA LEU A 114 -11.31 -1.55 10.82
C LEU A 114 -11.38 -3.09 10.94
N ASP A 115 -12.25 -3.59 11.82
CA ASP A 115 -12.38 -5.04 12.05
C ASP A 115 -12.75 -5.81 10.78
N GLN A 116 -13.58 -5.20 9.91
CA GLN A 116 -13.93 -5.77 8.61
C GLN A 116 -12.68 -5.93 7.73
N VAL A 117 -11.82 -4.92 7.68
CA VAL A 117 -10.58 -5.01 6.89
C VAL A 117 -9.61 -6.03 7.47
N LEU A 118 -9.42 -6.01 8.80
CA LEU A 118 -8.53 -6.96 9.48
C LEU A 118 -9.00 -8.41 9.29
N GLU A 119 -10.31 -8.66 9.34
CA GLU A 119 -10.90 -9.97 9.08
C GLU A 119 -10.65 -10.41 7.64
N GLN A 120 -10.90 -9.55 6.65
CA GLN A 120 -10.68 -9.87 5.23
C GLN A 120 -9.20 -10.18 4.94
N VAL A 121 -8.25 -9.45 5.56
CA VAL A 121 -6.82 -9.77 5.41
C VAL A 121 -6.49 -11.13 6.03
N ARG A 122 -7.07 -11.45 7.20
CA ARG A 122 -6.88 -12.75 7.87
C ARG A 122 -7.46 -13.89 7.04
N GLU A 123 -8.63 -13.72 6.44
CA GLU A 123 -9.25 -14.71 5.54
C GLU A 123 -8.43 -14.94 4.27
N ALA A 124 -7.79 -13.90 3.73
CA ALA A 124 -6.83 -14.02 2.63
C ALA A 124 -5.52 -14.72 3.03
N GLY A 125 -5.30 -14.93 4.33
CA GLY A 125 -4.10 -15.55 4.90
C GLY A 125 -2.91 -14.59 5.04
N GLY A 126 -3.13 -13.27 4.99
CA GLY A 126 -2.09 -12.27 5.16
C GLY A 126 -1.66 -12.10 6.63
N ARG A 127 -0.40 -11.76 6.86
CA ARG A 127 0.13 -11.34 8.17
C ARG A 127 -0.09 -9.85 8.33
N ILE A 128 -0.88 -9.46 9.30
CA ILE A 128 -1.32 -8.07 9.45
C ILE A 128 -0.33 -7.28 10.29
N HIS A 129 0.06 -6.12 9.77
CA HIS A 129 0.80 -5.08 10.48
C HIS A 129 -0.02 -3.79 10.45
N TYR A 130 -0.71 -3.50 11.55
CA TYR A 130 -1.63 -2.38 11.65
C TYR A 130 -0.98 -1.19 12.37
N PHE A 131 -1.12 0.00 11.79
CA PHE A 131 -0.62 1.24 12.35
C PHE A 131 -1.66 2.37 12.20
N GLU A 132 -1.91 3.06 13.30
CA GLU A 132 -2.78 4.23 13.34
C GLU A 132 -2.16 5.42 12.59
N ALA A 133 -2.97 6.22 11.91
CA ALA A 133 -2.45 7.39 11.18
C ALA A 133 -1.89 8.47 12.13
N GLU A 134 -2.42 8.48 13.35
CA GLU A 134 -2.07 9.35 14.45
C GLU A 134 -0.74 8.93 15.12
N SER A 135 -0.25 7.72 14.86
CA SER A 135 0.97 7.19 15.47
C SER A 135 2.26 7.70 14.83
N LEU A 136 2.19 8.74 14.00
CA LEU A 136 3.36 9.27 13.30
C LEU A 136 4.36 9.86 14.30
N PRO A 137 5.63 9.42 14.28
CA PRO A 137 6.65 9.99 15.14
C PRO A 137 6.99 11.42 14.73
N VAL A 138 7.53 12.18 15.68
CA VAL A 138 8.09 13.52 15.45
C VAL A 138 9.60 13.41 15.34
N TYR A 139 10.18 14.02 14.30
CA TYR A 139 11.61 14.14 14.09
C TYR A 139 11.97 15.62 13.91
N GLU A 140 12.96 16.13 14.64
CA GLU A 140 13.38 17.55 14.59
C GLU A 140 12.19 18.54 14.67
N SER A 141 11.26 18.29 15.60
CA SER A 141 10.05 19.09 15.84
C SER A 141 9.01 19.10 14.70
N SER A 142 9.12 18.20 13.72
CA SER A 142 8.16 18.04 12.64
C SER A 142 7.65 16.59 12.54
N PRO A 143 6.36 16.34 12.23
CA PRO A 143 5.88 14.99 11.98
C PRO A 143 6.61 14.35 10.80
N VAL A 144 7.02 13.09 10.96
CA VAL A 144 7.60 12.33 9.86
C VAL A 144 6.55 12.13 8.76
N PRO A 145 6.88 12.36 7.47
CA PRO A 145 5.96 12.09 6.38
C PRO A 145 5.47 10.64 6.39
N ALA A 146 4.16 10.43 6.32
CA ALA A 146 3.54 9.11 6.47
C ALA A 146 4.10 8.05 5.51
N ASN A 147 4.34 8.43 4.25
CA ASN A 147 4.93 7.54 3.25
C ASN A 147 6.36 7.10 3.62
N VAL A 148 7.16 7.97 4.24
CA VAL A 148 8.52 7.63 4.71
C VAL A 148 8.44 6.72 5.93
N PHE A 149 7.54 7.03 6.87
CA PHE A 149 7.31 6.20 8.05
C PHE A 149 6.88 4.77 7.66
N VAL A 150 5.86 4.64 6.81
CA VAL A 150 5.36 3.33 6.36
C VAL A 150 6.40 2.57 5.53
N LEU A 151 7.18 3.26 4.69
CA LEU A 151 8.29 2.63 3.99
C LEU A 151 9.33 2.06 4.97
N GLY A 152 9.61 2.76 6.07
CA GLY A 152 10.48 2.27 7.14
C GLY A 152 9.91 1.03 7.85
N LEU A 153 8.60 1.03 8.15
CA LEU A 153 7.91 -0.11 8.75
C LEU A 153 7.96 -1.36 7.85
N ALA A 154 7.89 -1.18 6.54
CA ALA A 154 7.96 -2.28 5.57
C ALA A 154 9.35 -2.94 5.44
N LEU A 155 10.39 -2.39 6.06
CA LEU A 155 11.78 -2.85 5.97
C LEU A 155 12.30 -3.55 7.25
N GLY A 156 11.55 -3.51 8.35
CA GLY A 156 11.92 -4.06 9.66
C GLY A 156 11.03 -5.23 10.08
#